data_AF-A0A1G6REH9-F1
#
_entry.id   AF-A0A1G6REH9-F1
#
_cell.length_a   1.000
_cell.length_b   1.000
_cell.length_c   1.000
_cell.angle_alpha   90.00
_cell.angle_beta   90.00
_cell.angle_gamma   90.00
#
_symmetry.space_group_name_H-M   'P 1'
#
loop_
_entity.id
_entity.type
_entity.pdbx_description
1 polymer ?
#
loop_
_entity_poly.entity_id
_entity_poly.type
_entity_poly.pdbx_seq_one_letter_code
_entity_poly.pdbx_strand_id
1 'polypeptide(L)'
;MNQQGYPVPRQSPARQPASPGVLVGVSLWRLLIVAFAFIGFGSIVGEHGWESAGPGLSQQASLLVGVVYTGLLCYPLFTGGKAHEPRSPWLRGAMTVLLLLVAVTFLTIMGGSLDETWSLFEHLLTPLVVLIDWAVVGRNQANVKWWHPLTWIVFPVAYLIYYLAADVGLYRGFLDPDSSGFAGTILGFLAAVIVAGYVLYGVAKLKAAAAAGNQAHSPYPPAPQYSQGPYPPGHQHPQQPAYPSPRDPWQR
;
A
#
# COMPACT_ATOMS: atom_id res chain seq x y z
N MET A 1 -29.92 -21.73 37.15
CA MET A 1 -28.73 -22.05 36.34
C MET A 1 -28.87 -21.30 35.02
N ASN A 2 -28.21 -20.14 34.88
CA ASN A 2 -28.24 -19.34 33.66
C ASN A 2 -27.08 -19.76 32.77
N GLN A 3 -27.37 -20.40 31.64
CA GLN A 3 -26.35 -20.70 30.63
C GLN A 3 -25.96 -19.39 29.93
N GLN A 4 -24.77 -18.88 30.25
CA GLN A 4 -24.13 -17.83 29.48
C GLN A 4 -23.83 -18.37 28.08
N GLY A 5 -24.58 -17.90 27.09
CA GLY A 5 -24.32 -18.20 25.69
C GLY A 5 -22.96 -17.63 25.29
N TYR A 6 -22.03 -18.51 24.92
CA TYR A 6 -20.76 -18.11 24.35
C TYR A 6 -21.02 -17.32 23.05
N PRO A 7 -20.42 -16.13 22.87
CA PRO A 7 -20.54 -15.40 21.62
C PRO A 7 -19.92 -16.23 20.49
N VAL A 8 -20.75 -16.64 19.54
CA VAL A 8 -20.31 -17.34 18.33
C VAL A 8 -19.30 -16.43 17.60
N PRO A 9 -18.08 -16.91 17.28
CA PRO A 9 -17.14 -16.13 16.50
C PRO A 9 -17.79 -15.75 15.18
N ARG A 10 -17.91 -14.43 14.90
CA ARG A 10 -18.32 -13.95 13.58
C ARG A 10 -17.30 -14.48 12.56
N GLN A 11 -17.68 -15.53 11.84
CA GLN A 11 -16.92 -16.00 10.68
C GLN A 11 -16.84 -14.82 9.72
N SER A 12 -15.62 -14.33 9.49
CA SER A 12 -15.40 -13.32 8.46
C SER A 12 -15.79 -13.95 7.12
N PRO A 13 -16.70 -13.34 6.34
CA PRO A 13 -17.09 -13.91 5.06
C PRO A 13 -15.85 -14.18 4.21
N ALA A 14 -15.81 -15.36 3.58
CA ALA A 14 -14.74 -15.74 2.67
C ALA A 14 -14.58 -14.66 1.61
N ARG A 15 -13.34 -14.18 1.40
CA ARG A 15 -13.05 -13.10 0.46
C ARG A 15 -13.44 -13.58 -0.94
N GLN A 16 -14.44 -12.94 -1.55
CA GLN A 16 -14.79 -13.24 -2.93
C GLN A 16 -13.57 -12.92 -3.82
N PRO A 17 -13.25 -13.76 -4.81
CA PRO A 17 -12.18 -13.49 -5.75
C PRO A 17 -12.43 -12.14 -6.44
N ALA A 18 -11.36 -11.37 -6.68
CA ALA A 18 -11.49 -10.16 -7.47
C ALA A 18 -11.90 -10.54 -8.91
N SER A 19 -12.75 -9.71 -9.53
CA SER A 19 -13.10 -9.94 -10.93
C SER A 19 -11.84 -9.81 -11.82
N PRO A 20 -11.73 -10.59 -12.91
CA PRO A 20 -10.56 -10.54 -13.79
C PRO A 20 -10.24 -9.12 -14.30
N GLY A 21 -11.26 -8.31 -14.61
CA GLY A 21 -11.07 -6.92 -15.05
C GLY A 21 -10.42 -6.03 -13.97
N VAL A 22 -10.79 -6.21 -12.70
CA VAL A 22 -10.15 -5.48 -11.58
C VAL A 22 -8.70 -5.92 -11.42
N LEU A 23 -8.40 -7.22 -11.57
CA LEU A 23 -7.03 -7.71 -11.52
C LEU A 23 -6.17 -7.10 -12.62
N VAL A 24 -6.65 -7.09 -13.87
CA VAL A 24 -5.93 -6.48 -14.99
C VAL A 24 -5.70 -4.99 -14.75
N GLY A 25 -6.75 -4.23 -14.39
CA GLY A 25 -6.62 -2.79 -14.16
C GLY A 25 -5.63 -2.44 -13.04
N VAL A 26 -5.69 -3.17 -11.92
CA VAL A 26 -4.75 -2.97 -10.79
C VAL A 26 -3.33 -3.37 -11.17
N SER A 27 -3.16 -4.46 -11.93
CA SER A 27 -1.84 -4.88 -12.41
C SER A 27 -1.22 -3.85 -13.36
N LEU A 28 -1.99 -3.32 -14.31
CA LEU A 28 -1.50 -2.26 -15.22
C LEU A 28 -1.13 -0.99 -14.44
N TRP A 29 -1.95 -0.60 -13.47
CA TRP A 29 -1.66 0.55 -12.61
C TRP A 29 -0.36 0.36 -11.81
N ARG A 30 -0.14 -0.83 -11.23
CA ARG A 30 1.09 -1.12 -10.49
C ARG A 30 2.30 -1.19 -11.41
N LEU A 31 2.15 -1.74 -12.61
CA LEU A 31 3.20 -1.75 -13.61
C LEU A 31 3.63 -0.33 -13.99
N LEU A 32 2.68 0.61 -14.10
CA LEU A 32 2.99 2.03 -14.31
C LEU A 32 3.86 2.60 -13.18
N ILE A 33 3.49 2.35 -11.92
CA ILE A 33 4.26 2.82 -10.76
C ILE A 33 5.67 2.21 -10.75
N VAL A 34 5.76 0.90 -11.02
CA VAL A 34 7.03 0.18 -11.13
C VAL A 34 7.90 0.79 -12.23
N ALA A 35 7.33 1.06 -13.40
CA ALA A 35 8.04 1.68 -14.51
C ALA A 35 8.54 3.08 -14.13
N PHE A 36 7.70 3.92 -13.52
CA PHE A 36 8.10 5.28 -13.14
C PHE A 36 9.26 5.27 -12.13
N ALA A 37 9.14 4.43 -11.11
CA ALA A 37 10.17 4.28 -10.08
C ALA A 37 11.51 3.80 -10.66
N PHE A 38 11.49 2.78 -11.53
CA PHE A 38 12.72 2.26 -12.13
C PHE A 38 13.28 3.12 -13.27
N ILE A 39 12.45 3.91 -13.97
CA ILE A 39 12.94 4.90 -14.95
C ILE A 39 13.70 6.00 -14.22
N GLY A 40 13.14 6.57 -13.15
CA GLY A 40 13.81 7.59 -12.34
C GLY A 40 15.14 7.09 -11.80
N PHE A 41 15.10 5.96 -11.08
CA PHE A 41 16.30 5.35 -10.50
C PHE A 41 17.33 4.90 -11.56
N GLY A 42 16.87 4.30 -12.66
CA GLY A 42 17.76 3.79 -13.71
C GLY A 42 18.44 4.89 -14.52
N SER A 43 17.76 6.02 -14.75
CA SER A 43 18.35 7.15 -15.50
C SER A 43 19.47 7.83 -14.72
N ILE A 44 19.30 8.13 -13.43
CA ILE A 44 20.37 8.73 -12.63
C ILE A 44 21.57 7.79 -12.47
N VAL A 45 21.34 6.50 -12.24
CA VAL A 45 22.44 5.51 -12.17
C VAL A 45 23.16 5.38 -13.51
N GLY A 46 22.42 5.43 -14.63
CA GLY A 46 22.99 5.38 -15.97
C GLY A 46 23.85 6.61 -16.30
N GLU A 47 23.45 7.79 -15.84
CA GLU A 47 24.14 9.06 -16.10
C GLU A 47 25.33 9.30 -15.15
N HIS A 48 25.17 9.02 -13.85
CA HIS A 48 26.12 9.43 -12.81
C HIS A 48 26.81 8.24 -12.11
N GLY A 49 26.40 7.01 -12.42
CA GLY A 49 26.91 5.80 -11.77
C GLY A 49 26.33 5.56 -10.37
N TRP A 50 26.46 4.33 -9.89
CA TRP A 50 25.92 3.92 -8.58
C TRP A 50 26.58 4.65 -7.41
N GLU A 51 27.87 4.93 -7.46
CA GLU A 51 28.59 5.57 -6.34
C GLU A 51 28.06 6.98 -6.05
N SER A 52 27.67 7.72 -7.10
CA SER A 52 27.08 9.05 -6.94
C SER A 52 25.58 9.00 -6.66
N ALA A 53 24.84 8.08 -7.28
CA ALA A 53 23.38 8.05 -7.20
C ALA A 53 22.85 7.29 -5.96
N GLY A 54 23.51 6.19 -5.58
CA GLY A 54 23.07 5.28 -4.53
C GLY A 54 22.87 5.92 -3.15
N PRO A 55 23.70 6.87 -2.72
CA PRO A 55 23.55 7.49 -1.40
C PRO A 55 22.31 8.38 -1.23
N GLY A 56 21.75 8.93 -2.31
CA GLY A 56 20.66 9.90 -2.21
C GLY A 56 19.32 9.29 -1.79
N LEU A 57 18.58 10.01 -0.92
CA LEU A 57 17.27 9.59 -0.42
C LEU A 57 16.27 9.38 -1.55
N SER A 58 16.24 10.27 -2.55
CA SER A 58 15.30 10.20 -3.68
C SER A 58 15.50 8.91 -4.49
N GLN A 59 16.76 8.54 -4.72
CA GLN A 59 17.13 7.32 -5.44
C GLN A 59 16.76 6.08 -4.64
N GLN A 60 17.12 6.03 -3.36
CA GLN A 60 16.77 4.90 -2.49
C GLN A 60 15.25 4.75 -2.31
N ALA A 61 14.52 5.86 -2.17
CA ALA A 61 13.07 5.87 -2.06
C ALA A 61 12.41 5.36 -3.34
N SER A 62 12.87 5.82 -4.50
CA SER A 62 12.36 5.36 -5.81
C SER A 62 12.63 3.87 -6.02
N LEU A 63 13.85 3.41 -5.75
CA LEU A 63 14.21 2.00 -5.81
C LEU A 63 13.33 1.15 -4.87
N LEU A 64 13.17 1.57 -3.62
CA LEU A 64 12.34 0.89 -2.63
C LEU A 64 10.88 0.80 -3.09
N VAL A 65 10.32 1.89 -3.63
CA VAL A 65 8.97 1.90 -4.20
C VAL A 65 8.87 0.94 -5.38
N GLY A 66 9.84 0.92 -6.29
CA GLY A 66 9.88 -0.03 -7.40
C GLY A 66 9.83 -1.48 -6.91
N VAL A 67 10.63 -1.83 -5.89
CA VAL A 67 10.64 -3.17 -5.28
C VAL A 67 9.30 -3.50 -4.62
N VAL A 68 8.76 -2.59 -3.79
CA VAL A 68 7.49 -2.79 -3.09
C VAL A 68 6.34 -2.99 -4.08
N TYR A 69 6.24 -2.15 -5.10
CA TYR A 69 5.17 -2.24 -6.08
C TYR A 69 5.34 -3.41 -7.04
N THR A 70 6.55 -3.86 -7.30
CA THR A 70 6.80 -5.14 -8.00
C THR A 70 6.28 -6.31 -7.17
N GLY A 71 6.55 -6.32 -5.87
CA GLY A 71 5.99 -7.32 -4.96
C GLY A 71 4.45 -7.30 -4.93
N LEU A 72 3.85 -6.11 -4.93
CA LEU A 72 2.39 -5.95 -5.04
C LEU A 72 1.86 -6.43 -6.40
N LEU A 73 2.55 -6.12 -7.50
CA LEU A 73 2.19 -6.57 -8.85
C LEU A 73 2.15 -8.09 -8.93
N CYS A 74 3.15 -8.77 -8.35
CA CYS A 74 3.24 -10.22 -8.33
C CYS A 74 2.36 -10.89 -7.26
N TYR A 75 1.82 -10.13 -6.30
CA TYR A 75 1.02 -10.66 -5.18
C TYR A 75 -0.14 -11.60 -5.58
N PRO A 76 -0.92 -11.35 -6.66
CA PRO A 76 -1.95 -12.28 -7.12
C PRO A 76 -1.41 -13.66 -7.50
N LEU A 77 -0.17 -13.75 -8.00
CA LEU A 77 0.46 -15.02 -8.39
C LEU A 77 0.65 -15.94 -7.17
N PHE A 78 1.02 -15.34 -6.03
CA PHE A 78 1.22 -16.08 -4.78
C PHE A 78 -0.08 -16.44 -4.04
N THR A 79 -1.21 -15.83 -4.42
CA THR A 79 -2.51 -16.10 -3.79
C THR A 79 -3.49 -16.84 -4.70
N GLY A 80 -3.03 -17.26 -5.90
CA GLY A 80 -3.87 -17.88 -6.91
C GLY A 80 -5.03 -16.97 -7.35
N GLY A 81 -4.82 -15.65 -7.40
CA GLY A 81 -5.82 -14.65 -7.77
C GLY A 81 -6.88 -14.35 -6.70
N LYS A 82 -6.86 -15.05 -5.55
CA LYS A 82 -7.85 -14.85 -4.46
C LYS A 82 -7.70 -13.50 -3.76
N ALA A 83 -6.52 -12.89 -3.80
CA ALA A 83 -6.29 -11.56 -3.25
C ALA A 83 -5.28 -10.80 -4.12
N HIS A 84 -5.66 -9.59 -4.53
CA HIS A 84 -4.74 -8.72 -5.27
C HIS A 84 -3.91 -7.80 -4.39
N GLU A 85 -4.15 -7.74 -3.07
CA GLU A 85 -3.33 -6.95 -2.16
C GLU A 85 -3.31 -7.51 -0.73
N PRO A 86 -2.21 -7.29 0.02
CA PRO A 86 -2.13 -7.61 1.43
C PRO A 86 -3.24 -6.93 2.24
N ARG A 87 -3.59 -7.51 3.39
CA ARG A 87 -4.61 -6.92 4.28
C ARG A 87 -4.16 -5.59 4.88
N SER A 88 -2.87 -5.50 5.22
CA SER A 88 -2.30 -4.30 5.80
C SER A 88 -1.95 -3.27 4.70
N PRO A 89 -2.47 -2.04 4.77
CA PRO A 89 -2.06 -0.94 3.90
C PRO A 89 -0.75 -0.27 4.36
N TRP A 90 -0.12 -0.77 5.43
CA TRP A 90 0.97 -0.09 6.13
C TRP A 90 2.11 0.33 5.19
N LEU A 91 2.61 -0.59 4.36
CA LEU A 91 3.78 -0.33 3.52
C LEU A 91 3.48 0.71 2.43
N ARG A 92 2.29 0.65 1.81
CA ARG A 92 1.86 1.65 0.81
C ARG A 92 1.79 3.04 1.40
N GLY A 93 1.28 3.16 2.64
CA GLY A 93 1.19 4.44 3.32
C GLY A 93 2.58 4.99 3.64
N ALA A 94 3.46 4.13 4.15
CA ALA A 94 4.85 4.50 4.40
C ALA A 94 5.57 5.00 3.14
N MET A 95 5.42 4.29 2.02
CA MET A 95 6.00 4.70 0.72
C MET A 95 5.43 6.02 0.24
N THR A 96 4.13 6.25 0.42
CA THR A 96 3.49 7.50 0.02
C THR A 96 4.05 8.68 0.79
N VAL A 97 4.15 8.57 2.13
CA VAL A 97 4.69 9.67 2.94
C VAL A 97 6.18 9.88 2.68
N LEU A 98 6.96 8.81 2.50
CA LEU A 98 8.37 8.90 2.13
C LEU A 98 8.57 9.68 0.83
N LEU A 99 7.81 9.35 -0.22
CA LEU A 99 7.90 10.05 -1.49
C LEU A 99 7.37 11.49 -1.43
N LEU A 100 6.37 11.77 -0.59
CA LEU A 100 5.93 13.14 -0.35
C LEU A 100 7.01 13.98 0.32
N LEU A 101 7.72 13.42 1.31
CA LEU A 101 8.87 14.07 1.93
C LEU A 101 9.92 14.41 0.87
N VAL A 102 10.28 13.43 0.02
CA VAL A 102 11.25 13.62 -1.08
C VAL A 102 10.81 14.73 -2.03
N ALA A 103 9.59 14.63 -2.58
CA ALA A 103 9.07 15.58 -3.56
C ALA A 103 9.00 17.01 -3.00
N VAL A 104 8.41 17.18 -1.81
CA VAL A 104 8.24 18.50 -1.21
C VAL A 104 9.60 19.11 -0.85
N THR A 105 10.50 18.33 -0.25
CA THR A 105 11.84 18.84 0.11
C THR A 105 12.61 19.27 -1.12
N PHE A 106 12.61 18.45 -2.18
CA PHE A 106 13.30 18.78 -3.43
C PHE A 106 12.75 20.06 -4.08
N LEU A 107 11.43 20.16 -4.22
CA LEU A 107 10.78 21.27 -4.93
C LEU A 107 10.77 22.58 -4.15
N THR A 108 10.73 22.52 -2.80
CA THR A 108 10.50 23.72 -1.97
C THR A 108 11.70 24.15 -1.15
N ILE A 109 12.53 23.21 -0.70
CA ILE A 109 13.69 23.49 0.17
C ILE A 109 14.97 23.52 -0.64
N MET A 110 15.17 22.54 -1.52
CA MET A 110 16.37 22.47 -2.36
C MET A 110 16.27 23.35 -3.62
N GLY A 111 15.05 23.73 -4.03
CA GLY A 111 14.83 24.48 -5.27
C GLY A 111 15.26 23.71 -6.52
N GLY A 112 15.13 22.38 -6.49
CA GLY A 112 15.59 21.51 -7.57
C GLY A 112 14.77 21.66 -8.86
N SER A 113 15.42 21.44 -10.01
CA SER A 113 14.77 21.47 -11.32
C SER A 113 14.26 20.09 -11.73
N LEU A 114 13.21 20.07 -12.58
CA LEU A 114 12.62 18.83 -13.13
C LEU A 114 13.00 18.62 -14.61
N ASP A 115 14.04 19.29 -15.08
CA ASP A 115 14.43 19.28 -16.51
C ASP A 115 15.06 17.94 -16.90
N GLU A 116 15.78 17.32 -15.97
CA GLU A 116 16.37 16.01 -16.19
C GLU A 116 15.37 14.89 -15.98
N THR A 117 15.51 13.81 -16.77
CA THR A 117 14.59 12.67 -16.73
C THR A 117 14.53 12.05 -15.35
N TRP A 118 15.69 11.76 -14.73
CA TRP A 118 15.70 11.20 -13.38
C TRP A 118 14.99 12.10 -12.38
N SER A 119 15.22 13.41 -12.46
CA SER A 119 14.64 14.35 -11.53
C SER A 119 13.12 14.43 -11.67
N LEU A 120 12.61 14.51 -12.90
CA LEU A 120 11.18 14.49 -13.19
C LEU A 120 10.49 13.25 -12.60
N PHE A 121 11.10 12.09 -12.78
CA PHE A 121 10.52 10.83 -12.32
C PHE A 121 10.62 10.63 -10.80
N GLU A 122 11.74 10.98 -10.17
CA GLU A 122 11.96 10.78 -8.73
C GLU A 122 11.23 11.83 -7.87
N HIS A 123 11.13 13.07 -8.34
CA HIS A 123 10.63 14.19 -7.52
C HIS A 123 9.21 14.63 -7.86
N LEU A 124 8.65 14.20 -9.00
CA LEU A 124 7.27 14.54 -9.38
C LEU A 124 6.45 13.31 -9.74
N LEU A 125 6.82 12.60 -10.81
CA LEU A 125 5.92 11.59 -11.39
C LEU A 125 5.70 10.40 -10.46
N THR A 126 6.76 9.79 -9.92
CA THR A 126 6.65 8.65 -8.99
C THR A 126 5.90 9.01 -7.70
N PRO A 127 6.24 10.12 -7.00
CA PRO A 127 5.46 10.60 -5.86
C PRO A 127 3.99 10.80 -6.18
N LEU A 128 3.67 11.41 -7.33
CA LEU A 128 2.30 11.71 -7.73
C LEU A 128 1.50 10.43 -7.99
N VAL A 129 2.04 9.48 -8.77
CA VAL A 129 1.30 8.23 -9.07
C VAL A 129 1.11 7.37 -7.81
N VAL A 130 2.06 7.38 -6.87
CA VAL A 130 1.92 6.67 -5.58
C VAL A 130 0.90 7.38 -4.68
N LEU A 131 0.85 8.71 -4.68
CA LEU A 131 -0.19 9.45 -3.97
C LEU A 131 -1.59 9.14 -4.53
N ILE A 132 -1.72 9.11 -5.86
CA ILE A 132 -2.98 8.73 -6.54
C ILE A 132 -3.34 7.28 -6.22
N ASP A 133 -2.36 6.36 -6.18
CA ASP A 133 -2.57 4.98 -5.76
C ASP A 133 -3.17 4.91 -4.36
N TRP A 134 -2.62 5.67 -3.42
CA TRP A 134 -3.11 5.71 -2.05
C TRP A 134 -4.52 6.29 -1.94
N ALA A 135 -4.75 7.47 -2.53
CA ALA A 135 -6.00 8.19 -2.39
C ALA A 135 -7.14 7.52 -3.18
N VAL A 136 -6.88 7.12 -4.42
CA VAL A 136 -7.91 6.74 -5.38
C VAL A 136 -7.96 5.24 -5.63
N VAL A 137 -6.85 4.62 -6.03
CA VAL A 137 -6.87 3.24 -6.57
C VAL A 137 -6.93 2.17 -5.49
N GLY A 138 -6.24 2.38 -4.37
CA GLY A 138 -6.16 1.38 -3.31
C GLY A 138 -7.49 1.05 -2.65
N ARG A 139 -7.64 -0.21 -2.26
CA ARG A 139 -8.89 -0.73 -1.69
C ARG A 139 -8.76 -1.16 -0.23
N ASN A 140 -7.55 -1.20 0.33
CA ASN A 140 -7.29 -1.62 1.71
C ASN A 140 -7.02 -0.46 2.69
N GLN A 141 -7.10 0.80 2.24
CA GLN A 141 -6.87 1.99 3.06
C GLN A 141 -7.83 2.08 4.25
N ALA A 142 -9.05 1.54 4.14
CA ALA A 142 -9.99 1.46 5.27
C ALA A 142 -9.37 0.76 6.50
N ASN A 143 -8.44 -0.18 6.26
CA ASN A 143 -7.73 -0.94 7.30
C ASN A 143 -6.54 -0.19 7.91
N VAL A 144 -6.27 1.07 7.53
CA VAL A 144 -5.24 1.88 8.19
C VAL A 144 -5.62 2.06 9.66
N LYS A 145 -4.67 1.78 10.54
CA LYS A 145 -4.81 1.98 11.99
C LYS A 145 -4.26 3.34 12.38
N TRP A 146 -4.78 3.91 13.46
CA TRP A 146 -4.41 5.26 13.93
C TRP A 146 -2.93 5.40 14.29
N TRP A 147 -2.24 4.30 14.63
CA TRP A 147 -0.81 4.29 14.93
C TRP A 147 0.08 4.12 13.70
N HIS A 148 -0.48 3.77 12.52
CA HIS A 148 0.32 3.61 11.31
C HIS A 148 1.14 4.88 10.96
N PRO A 149 0.56 6.11 10.97
CA PRO A 149 1.31 7.34 10.72
C PRO A 149 2.55 7.52 11.61
N LEU A 150 2.46 7.14 12.89
CA LEU A 150 3.57 7.21 13.86
C LEU A 150 4.70 6.23 13.55
N THR A 151 4.40 5.15 12.82
CA THR A 151 5.38 4.11 12.47
C THR A 151 5.94 4.27 11.06
N TRP A 152 5.30 5.06 10.20
CA TRP A 152 5.76 5.29 8.83
C TRP A 152 7.07 6.08 8.76
N ILE A 153 7.39 6.84 9.82
CA ILE A 153 8.68 7.54 9.96
C ILE A 153 9.88 6.59 10.00
N VAL A 154 9.67 5.27 10.14
CA VAL A 154 10.78 4.31 10.21
C VAL A 154 11.71 4.39 8.99
N PHE A 155 11.19 4.69 7.79
CA PHE A 155 12.03 4.83 6.60
C PHE A 155 12.85 6.12 6.60
N PRO A 156 12.26 7.32 6.82
CA PRO A 156 13.05 8.53 7.06
C PRO A 156 14.08 8.40 8.18
N VAL A 157 13.73 7.76 9.30
CA VAL A 157 14.66 7.55 10.42
C VAL A 157 15.79 6.60 10.05
N ALA A 158 15.48 5.49 9.37
CA ALA A 158 16.50 4.56 8.89
C ALA A 158 17.47 5.25 7.92
N TYR A 159 16.95 6.09 7.02
CA TYR A 159 17.78 6.87 6.11
C TYR A 159 18.59 7.94 6.85
N LEU A 160 18.02 8.62 7.84
CA LEU A 160 18.76 9.59 8.67
C LEU A 160 19.97 8.94 9.36
N ILE A 161 19.79 7.73 9.90
CA ILE A 161 20.89 6.95 10.49
C ILE A 161 21.96 6.63 9.44
N TYR A 162 21.54 6.19 8.24
CA TYR A 162 22.46 5.94 7.14
C TYR A 162 23.22 7.21 6.73
N TYR A 163 22.53 8.33 6.51
CA TYR A 163 23.10 9.63 6.16
C TYR A 163 24.18 10.07 7.15
N LEU A 164 23.90 9.95 8.46
CA LEU A 164 24.86 10.32 9.51
C LEU A 164 26.09 9.41 9.57
N ALA A 165 25.96 8.16 9.13
CA ALA A 165 27.04 7.17 9.15
C ALA A 165 27.87 7.17 7.86
N ALA A 166 27.27 7.53 6.73
CA ALA A 166 27.87 7.38 5.40
C ALA A 166 28.51 8.69 4.90
N ASP A 167 27.69 9.70 4.63
CA ASP A 167 28.17 10.96 4.07
C ASP A 167 27.21 12.12 4.43
N VAL A 168 27.64 12.93 5.40
CA VAL A 168 26.89 14.11 5.84
C VAL A 168 26.95 15.25 4.81
N GLY A 169 27.87 15.20 3.85
CA GLY A 169 28.05 16.21 2.80
C GLY A 169 26.85 16.33 1.86
N LEU A 170 26.13 15.23 1.62
CA LEU A 170 25.03 15.12 0.65
C LEU A 170 23.93 16.18 0.84
N TYR A 171 23.63 16.54 2.09
CA TYR A 171 22.55 17.49 2.42
C TYR A 171 23.02 18.67 3.26
N ARG A 172 24.33 18.95 3.29
CA ARG A 172 24.89 20.00 4.15
C ARG A 172 24.29 21.38 3.92
N GLY A 173 23.75 21.64 2.72
CA GLY A 173 23.05 22.90 2.42
C GLY A 173 21.81 23.18 3.28
N PHE A 174 21.15 22.14 3.82
CA PHE A 174 19.95 22.32 4.65
C PHE A 174 19.84 21.39 5.87
N LEU A 175 20.69 20.36 5.96
CA LEU A 175 20.68 19.36 7.01
C LEU A 175 22.09 19.15 7.61
N ASP A 176 22.81 20.24 7.86
CA ASP A 176 24.17 20.21 8.41
C ASP A 176 24.20 19.76 9.89
N PRO A 177 24.83 18.62 10.25
CA PRO A 177 24.89 18.13 11.62
C PRO A 177 25.68 19.04 12.57
N ASP A 178 26.58 19.87 12.03
CA ASP A 178 27.37 20.81 12.83
C ASP A 178 26.60 22.11 13.16
N SER A 179 25.42 22.30 12.55
CA SER A 179 24.60 23.49 12.78
C SER A 179 23.80 23.41 14.09
N SER A 180 23.65 24.53 14.79
CA SER A 180 22.80 24.61 16.00
C SER A 180 21.32 24.35 15.72
N GLY A 181 20.88 24.51 14.46
CA GLY A 181 19.52 24.25 14.00
C GLY A 181 19.23 22.79 13.63
N PHE A 182 20.25 21.94 13.52
CA PHE A 182 20.13 20.57 13.00
C PHE A 182 19.02 19.75 13.64
N ALA A 183 19.00 19.71 14.98
CA ALA A 183 17.99 18.97 15.73
C ALA A 183 16.57 19.53 15.47
N GLY A 184 16.44 20.85 15.38
CA GLY A 184 15.18 21.51 15.04
C GLY A 184 14.69 21.13 13.65
N THR A 185 15.58 21.11 12.66
CA THR A 185 15.27 20.69 11.28
C THR A 185 14.81 19.23 11.22
N ILE A 186 15.50 18.31 11.89
CA ILE A 186 15.08 16.90 11.96
C ILE A 186 13.70 16.77 12.59
N LEU A 187 13.49 17.40 13.75
CA LEU A 187 12.20 17.34 14.45
C LEU A 187 11.09 17.93 13.58
N GLY A 188 11.37 19.01 12.86
CA GLY A 188 10.46 19.62 11.88
C GLY A 188 10.08 18.65 10.77
N PHE A 189 11.05 17.99 10.14
CA PHE A 189 10.78 17.00 9.09
C PHE A 189 9.99 15.79 9.62
N LEU A 190 10.37 15.23 10.77
CA LEU A 190 9.64 14.11 11.37
C LEU A 190 8.21 14.50 11.74
N ALA A 191 8.00 15.68 12.31
CA ALA A 191 6.67 16.20 12.59
C ALA A 191 5.85 16.38 11.31
N ALA A 192 6.43 16.95 10.25
CA ALA A 192 5.77 17.12 8.96
C ALA A 192 5.37 15.78 8.32
N VAL A 193 6.25 14.77 8.38
CA VAL A 193 5.98 13.39 7.92
C VAL A 193 4.82 12.77 8.72
N ILE A 194 4.80 12.95 10.04
CA ILE A 194 3.70 12.45 10.90
C ILE A 194 2.38 13.15 10.54
N VAL A 195 2.39 14.48 10.37
CA VAL A 195 1.22 15.26 9.98
C VAL A 195 0.70 14.79 8.62
N ALA A 196 1.58 14.66 7.61
CA ALA A 196 1.23 14.12 6.31
C ALA A 196 0.63 12.70 6.42
N GLY A 197 1.22 11.84 7.27
CA GLY A 197 0.69 10.53 7.58
C GLY A 197 -0.74 10.56 8.16
N TYR A 198 -1.02 11.49 9.07
CA TYR A 198 -2.37 11.68 9.61
C TYR A 198 -3.36 12.27 8.61
N VAL A 199 -2.91 13.13 7.68
CA VAL A 199 -3.73 13.57 6.54
C VAL A 199 -4.11 12.36 5.66
N LEU A 200 -3.14 11.52 5.31
CA LEU A 200 -3.40 10.28 4.55
C LEU A 200 -4.31 9.30 5.30
N TYR A 201 -4.19 9.21 6.62
CA TYR A 201 -5.12 8.48 7.49
C TYR A 201 -6.54 9.04 7.40
N GLY A 202 -6.70 10.36 7.47
CA GLY A 202 -7.99 11.05 7.34
C GLY A 202 -8.65 10.74 5.98
N VAL A 203 -7.90 10.88 4.88
CA VAL A 203 -8.36 10.53 3.53
C VAL A 203 -8.84 9.08 3.47
N ALA A 204 -8.09 8.16 4.06
CA ALA A 204 -8.47 6.75 4.12
C ALA A 204 -9.78 6.51 4.87
N LYS A 205 -10.03 7.22 5.97
CA LYS A 205 -11.27 7.11 6.76
C LYS A 205 -12.47 7.74 6.06
N LEU A 206 -12.29 8.91 5.44
CA LEU A 206 -13.34 9.56 4.65
C LEU A 206 -13.79 8.69 3.48
N LYS A 207 -12.84 8.10 2.75
CA LYS A 207 -13.12 7.15 1.66
C LYS A 207 -13.91 5.93 2.14
N ALA A 208 -13.54 5.38 3.29
CA ALA A 208 -14.25 4.24 3.88
C ALA A 208 -15.69 4.61 4.28
N ALA A 209 -15.88 5.80 4.89
CA ALA A 209 -17.20 6.29 5.27
C ALA A 209 -18.11 6.54 4.05
N ALA A 210 -17.58 7.17 2.99
CA ALA A 210 -18.32 7.40 1.75
C ALA A 210 -18.76 6.09 1.08
N ALA A 211 -17.87 5.08 1.04
CA ALA A 211 -18.21 3.77 0.50
C ALA A 211 -19.31 3.05 1.30
N ALA A 212 -19.31 3.19 2.63
CA ALA A 212 -20.36 2.64 3.49
C ALA A 212 -21.71 3.34 3.29
N GLY A 213 -21.71 4.67 3.14
CA GLY A 213 -22.92 5.46 2.86
C GLY A 213 -23.61 5.05 1.56
N ASN A 214 -22.82 4.78 0.51
CA ASN A 214 -23.35 4.32 -0.78
C ASN A 214 -23.99 2.92 -0.71
N GLN A 215 -23.51 2.04 0.17
CA GLN A 215 -24.13 0.73 0.35
C GLN A 215 -25.44 0.79 1.13
N ALA A 216 -25.56 1.72 2.09
CA ALA A 216 -26.79 1.92 2.86
C ALA A 216 -27.95 2.48 2.01
N HIS A 217 -27.63 3.19 0.92
CA HIS A 217 -28.60 3.75 -0.02
C HIS A 217 -28.99 2.80 -1.17
N SER A 218 -28.53 1.54 -1.16
CA SER A 218 -28.90 0.60 -2.21
C SER A 218 -30.42 0.32 -2.14
N PRO A 219 -31.22 0.62 -3.18
CA PRO A 219 -32.68 0.49 -3.16
C PRO A 219 -33.16 -0.96 -3.14
N TYR A 220 -32.24 -1.92 -3.28
CA TYR A 220 -32.55 -3.33 -3.14
C TYR A 220 -32.53 -3.71 -1.66
N PRO A 221 -33.66 -4.19 -1.09
CA PRO A 221 -33.66 -4.72 0.26
C PRO A 221 -32.61 -5.83 0.37
N PRO A 222 -31.86 -5.92 1.48
CA PRO A 222 -30.93 -7.01 1.69
C PRO A 222 -31.67 -8.32 1.48
N ALA A 223 -31.12 -9.20 0.65
CA ALA A 223 -31.71 -10.51 0.39
C ALA A 223 -32.08 -11.16 1.74
N PRO A 224 -33.29 -11.72 1.90
CA PRO A 224 -33.71 -12.30 3.16
C PRO A 224 -32.60 -13.25 3.63
N GLN A 225 -31.99 -12.93 4.77
CA GLN A 225 -31.22 -13.91 5.49
C GLN A 225 -32.23 -14.98 5.89
N TYR A 226 -32.32 -16.05 5.10
CA TYR A 226 -33.01 -17.26 5.52
C TYR A 226 -32.29 -17.70 6.79
N SER A 227 -32.84 -17.27 7.93
CA SER A 227 -32.56 -17.87 9.21
C SER A 227 -32.76 -19.35 9.01
N GLN A 228 -31.68 -20.13 9.09
CA GLN A 228 -31.78 -21.57 9.20
C GLN A 228 -32.54 -21.84 10.51
N GLY A 229 -33.86 -21.86 10.41
CA GLY A 229 -34.72 -22.31 11.48
C GLY A 229 -34.37 -23.76 11.80
N PRO A 230 -34.69 -24.24 13.02
CA PRO A 230 -34.55 -25.65 13.35
C PRO A 230 -35.30 -26.45 12.29
N TYR A 231 -34.59 -27.33 11.59
CA TYR A 231 -35.20 -28.22 10.60
C TYR A 231 -36.36 -28.97 11.27
N PRO A 232 -37.55 -29.01 10.66
CA PRO A 232 -38.62 -29.87 11.13
C PRO A 232 -38.12 -31.33 11.13
N PRO A 233 -38.28 -32.09 12.23
CA PRO A 233 -37.95 -33.51 12.22
C PRO A 233 -38.97 -34.22 11.32
N GLY A 234 -38.57 -34.58 10.09
CA GLY A 234 -39.45 -35.34 9.20
C GLY A 234 -39.11 -35.34 7.71
N HIS A 235 -38.22 -34.46 7.24
CA HIS A 235 -37.84 -34.47 5.82
C HIS A 235 -36.64 -35.38 5.59
N GLN A 236 -36.93 -36.64 5.27
CA GLN A 236 -35.97 -37.54 4.63
C GLN A 236 -35.50 -36.89 3.33
N HIS A 237 -34.18 -36.70 3.19
CA HIS A 237 -33.58 -36.24 1.94
C HIS A 237 -33.99 -37.17 0.80
N PRO A 238 -34.35 -36.64 -0.40
CA PRO A 238 -34.31 -37.44 -1.61
C PRO A 238 -32.91 -38.02 -1.73
N GLN A 239 -32.80 -39.35 -1.82
CA GLN A 239 -31.54 -40.02 -2.08
C GLN A 239 -30.92 -39.39 -3.33
N GLN A 240 -29.76 -38.75 -3.18
CA GLN A 240 -28.99 -38.26 -4.31
C GLN A 240 -28.69 -39.47 -5.22
N PRO A 241 -28.90 -39.36 -6.54
CA PRO A 241 -28.49 -40.39 -7.48
C PRO A 241 -27.00 -40.65 -7.29
N ALA A 242 -26.64 -41.92 -7.03
CA ALA A 242 -25.26 -42.34 -6.93
C ALA A 242 -24.54 -42.02 -8.25
N TYR A 243 -23.59 -41.09 -8.22
CA TYR A 243 -22.72 -40.85 -9.36
C TYR A 243 -21.84 -42.10 -9.57
N PRO A 244 -21.69 -42.58 -10.81
CA PRO A 244 -20.77 -43.67 -11.11
C PRO A 244 -19.34 -43.22 -10.78
N SER A 245 -18.63 -44.04 -10.00
CA SER A 245 -17.20 -43.84 -9.72
C SER A 245 -16.40 -43.76 -11.03
N PRO A 246 -15.46 -42.81 -11.16
CA PRO A 246 -14.54 -42.78 -12.29
C PRO A 246 -13.76 -44.10 -12.37
N ARG A 247 -13.77 -44.75 -13.54
CA ARG A 247 -12.94 -45.94 -13.79
C ARG A 247 -11.47 -45.53 -13.76
N ASP A 248 -10.68 -46.28 -13.00
CA ASP A 248 -9.23 -46.12 -12.90
C ASP A 248 -8.57 -46.35 -14.28
N PRO A 249 -7.79 -45.40 -14.83
CA PRO A 249 -7.18 -45.55 -16.16
C PRO A 249 -6.03 -46.57 -16.24
N TRP A 250 -5.60 -47.12 -15.10
CA TRP A 250 -4.32 -47.85 -14.98
C TRP A 250 -4.45 -49.37 -14.86
N GLN A 251 -5.61 -49.95 -15.20
CA GLN A 251 -5.74 -51.41 -15.32
C GLN A 251 -5.53 -51.85 -16.78
N ARG A 252 -4.27 -52.02 -17.19
CA ARG A 252 -3.83 -52.96 -18.22
C ARG A 252 -2.43 -53.48 -17.90
#